data_AF-A0A840W237-F1
#
_entry.id   AF-A0A840W237-F1
#
_cell.length_a   1.000
_cell.length_b   1.000
_cell.length_c   1.000
_cell.angle_alpha   90.00
_cell.angle_beta   90.00
_cell.angle_gamma   90.00
#
_symmetry.space_group_name_H-M   'P 1'
#
loop_
_entity.id
_entity.type
_entity.pdbx_description
1 polymer ?
#
loop_
_entity_poly.entity_id
_entity_poly.type
_entity_poly.pdbx_seq_one_letter_code
_entity_poly.pdbx_strand_id
1 'polypeptide(L)'
;MRLFAAKRLLLTTDLTVSDIVCGVGYNSVGTFTSRFTRAVGMSPTQYRDPRVAELLVVVSHEYSCLPGTDEMRRARFLKPRAPGPCHTISGTLDLPEEAGASDVLVAVFPEAVPQGSPVAYEVFSATGRAEFSIADVPTGPHVVIAVAVPKSDRTRSGRMFLSSTRHPLRIARGLRTYVHLPLEEVQETDTPLAVTLADPSVTLEGKFSRSACIRQTVA
;
A
#
# COMPACT_ATOMS: atom_id res chain seq x y z
N MET A 1 -2.88 -13.06 -8.75
CA MET A 1 -4.24 -13.46 -8.30
C MET A 1 -4.29 -14.24 -6.98
N ARG A 2 -3.60 -15.38 -6.79
CA ARG A 2 -3.75 -16.20 -5.55
C ARG A 2 -3.44 -15.46 -4.24
N LEU A 3 -2.31 -14.74 -4.16
CA LEU A 3 -1.94 -13.99 -2.94
C LEU A 3 -2.90 -12.82 -2.65
N PHE A 4 -3.34 -12.12 -3.70
CA PHE A 4 -4.34 -11.06 -3.57
C PHE A 4 -5.65 -11.59 -2.98
N ALA A 5 -6.16 -12.70 -3.50
CA ALA A 5 -7.35 -13.36 -2.98
C ALA A 5 -7.15 -13.82 -1.52
N ALA A 6 -5.99 -14.38 -1.18
CA ALA A 6 -5.67 -14.79 0.18
C ALA A 6 -5.64 -13.61 1.17
N LYS A 7 -5.00 -12.49 0.81
CA LYS A 7 -4.99 -11.26 1.62
C LYS A 7 -6.41 -10.77 1.89
N ARG A 8 -7.26 -10.76 0.86
CA ARG A 8 -8.67 -10.39 0.99
C ARG A 8 -9.37 -11.30 2.00
N LEU A 9 -9.33 -12.62 1.79
CA LEU A 9 -10.00 -13.58 2.67
C LEU A 9 -9.50 -13.52 4.12
N LEU A 10 -8.21 -13.28 4.34
CA LEU A 10 -7.63 -13.12 5.68
C LEU A 10 -8.19 -11.90 6.42
N LEU A 11 -8.58 -10.86 5.70
CA LEU A 11 -9.09 -9.62 6.29
C LEU A 11 -10.62 -9.54 6.32
N THR A 12 -11.30 -10.22 5.39
CA THR A 12 -12.77 -10.15 5.22
C THR A 12 -13.53 -11.27 5.88
N THR A 13 -12.88 -12.38 6.24
CA THR A 13 -13.56 -13.60 6.68
C THR A 13 -12.95 -14.20 7.95
N ASP A 14 -13.74 -15.00 8.64
CA ASP A 14 -13.30 -15.81 9.79
C ASP A 14 -12.85 -17.23 9.39
N LEU A 15 -12.72 -17.52 8.09
CA LEU A 15 -12.25 -18.84 7.59
C LEU A 15 -10.94 -19.23 8.26
N THR A 16 -10.64 -20.52 8.44
CA THR A 16 -9.32 -20.90 8.96
C THR A 16 -8.24 -20.66 7.90
N VAL A 17 -6.97 -20.56 8.31
CA VAL A 17 -5.87 -20.45 7.35
C VAL A 17 -5.85 -21.66 6.41
N SER A 18 -6.18 -22.85 6.91
CA SER A 18 -6.30 -24.07 6.11
C SER A 18 -7.41 -23.97 5.06
N ASP A 19 -8.58 -23.46 5.41
CA ASP A 19 -9.69 -23.30 4.45
C ASP A 19 -9.34 -22.30 3.35
N ILE A 20 -8.67 -21.19 3.71
CA ILE A 20 -8.19 -20.20 2.75
C ILE A 20 -7.18 -20.83 1.79
N VAL A 21 -6.23 -21.61 2.31
CA VAL A 21 -5.20 -22.31 1.52
C VAL A 21 -5.85 -23.22 0.48
N CYS A 22 -6.86 -24.00 0.87
CA CYS A 22 -7.64 -24.85 -0.03
C CYS A 22 -8.39 -24.01 -1.08
N GLY A 23 -9.08 -22.94 -0.65
CA GLY A 23 -9.89 -22.08 -1.52
C GLY A 23 -9.08 -21.28 -2.55
N VAL A 24 -7.83 -20.90 -2.24
CA VAL A 24 -6.96 -20.15 -3.18
C VAL A 24 -6.03 -21.04 -4.00
N GLY A 25 -6.09 -22.37 -3.81
CA GLY A 25 -5.39 -23.36 -4.63
C GLY A 25 -3.91 -23.56 -4.27
N TYR A 26 -3.55 -23.55 -2.99
CA TYR A 26 -2.24 -23.98 -2.52
C TYR A 26 -2.29 -25.44 -2.03
N ASN A 27 -1.23 -26.21 -2.30
CA ASN A 27 -1.17 -27.65 -1.99
C ASN A 27 -0.84 -27.96 -0.52
N SER A 28 -0.38 -26.97 0.26
CA SER A 28 -0.11 -27.15 1.69
C SER A 28 -0.06 -25.81 2.42
N VAL A 29 -0.44 -25.84 3.71
CA VAL A 29 -0.39 -24.68 4.61
C VAL A 29 1.05 -24.19 4.79
N GLY A 30 2.02 -25.10 4.97
CA GLY A 30 3.43 -24.73 5.16
C GLY A 30 4.00 -23.95 3.96
N THR A 31 3.72 -24.42 2.74
CA THR A 31 4.17 -23.74 1.51
C THR A 31 3.48 -22.38 1.36
N PHE A 32 2.18 -22.30 1.63
CA PHE A 32 1.45 -21.05 1.63
C PHE A 32 2.03 -20.06 2.64
N THR A 33 2.15 -20.46 3.91
CA THR A 33 2.65 -19.59 4.98
C THR A 33 4.05 -19.07 4.65
N SER A 34 4.96 -19.94 4.20
CA SER A 34 6.32 -19.51 3.82
C SER A 34 6.29 -18.49 2.67
N ARG A 35 5.53 -18.75 1.60
CA ARG A 35 5.42 -17.82 0.47
C ARG A 35 4.70 -16.52 0.84
N PHE A 36 3.64 -16.60 1.62
CA PHE A 36 2.87 -15.45 2.08
C PHE A 36 3.74 -14.56 2.96
N THR A 37 4.39 -15.12 3.99
CA THR A 37 5.28 -14.36 4.87
C THR A 37 6.44 -13.73 4.09
N ARG A 38 7.05 -14.45 3.14
CA ARG A 38 8.12 -13.89 2.33
C ARG A 38 7.65 -12.72 1.45
N ALA A 39 6.48 -12.83 0.85
CA ALA A 39 5.97 -11.81 -0.07
C ALA A 39 5.39 -10.59 0.65
N VAL A 40 4.71 -10.81 1.78
CA VAL A 40 3.95 -9.78 2.50
C VAL A 40 4.75 -9.17 3.65
N GLY A 41 5.73 -9.91 4.19
CA GLY A 41 6.50 -9.53 5.38
C GLY A 41 5.80 -9.90 6.71
N MET A 42 4.61 -10.50 6.66
CA MET A 42 3.81 -10.89 7.83
C MET A 42 3.29 -12.31 7.65
N SER A 43 3.21 -13.08 8.74
CA SER A 43 2.51 -14.37 8.72
C SER A 43 1.01 -14.18 8.46
N PRO A 44 0.30 -15.20 7.93
CA PRO A 44 -1.16 -15.13 7.74
C PRO A 44 -1.91 -14.77 9.02
N THR A 45 -1.45 -15.24 10.19
CA THR A 45 -2.04 -14.92 11.49
C THR A 45 -1.83 -13.47 11.88
N GLN A 46 -0.61 -12.94 11.73
CA GLN A 46 -0.33 -11.51 11.97
C GLN A 46 -1.13 -10.62 11.00
N TYR A 47 -1.32 -11.07 9.76
CA TYR A 47 -2.07 -10.34 8.76
C TYR A 47 -3.57 -10.21 9.11
N ARG A 48 -4.12 -11.01 10.03
CA ARG A 48 -5.49 -10.86 10.53
C ARG A 48 -5.67 -9.75 11.56
N ASP A 49 -4.58 -9.16 12.03
CA ASP A 49 -4.67 -8.08 13.01
C ASP A 49 -5.54 -6.94 12.46
N PRO A 50 -6.54 -6.45 13.21
CA PRO A 50 -7.41 -5.36 12.75
C PRO A 50 -6.66 -4.12 12.25
N ARG A 51 -5.46 -3.84 12.79
CA ARG A 51 -4.60 -2.74 12.37
C ARG A 51 -4.14 -2.87 10.92
N VAL A 52 -3.99 -4.10 10.42
CA VAL A 52 -3.63 -4.38 9.03
C VAL A 52 -4.75 -3.95 8.10
N ALA A 53 -6.01 -4.23 8.47
CA ALA A 53 -7.20 -3.82 7.72
C ALA A 53 -7.35 -2.29 7.69
N GLU A 54 -7.07 -1.61 8.81
CA GLU A 54 -7.15 -0.16 8.93
C GLU A 54 -6.07 0.55 8.11
N LEU A 55 -4.88 -0.03 8.02
CA LEU A 55 -3.76 0.51 7.25
C LEU A 55 -3.62 -0.13 5.86
N LEU A 56 -4.69 -0.75 5.35
CA LEU A 56 -4.69 -1.39 4.05
C LEU A 56 -4.88 -0.35 2.94
N VAL A 57 -3.97 -0.38 1.96
CA VAL A 57 -4.08 0.37 0.71
C VAL A 57 -4.48 -0.62 -0.37
N VAL A 58 -5.69 -0.47 -0.91
CA VAL A 58 -6.21 -1.24 -2.03
C VAL A 58 -6.53 -0.31 -3.17
N VAL A 59 -5.98 -0.61 -4.35
CA VAL A 59 -6.26 0.12 -5.59
C VAL A 59 -6.55 -0.90 -6.68
N SER A 60 -7.76 -0.88 -7.18
CA SER A 60 -8.24 -1.63 -8.33
C SER A 60 -9.45 -0.92 -8.91
N HIS A 61 -9.83 -1.26 -10.14
CA HIS A 61 -11.03 -0.71 -10.78
C HIS A 61 -12.33 -0.96 -9.98
N GLU A 62 -12.43 -2.11 -9.29
CA GLU A 62 -13.66 -2.50 -8.56
C GLU A 62 -13.62 -2.16 -7.06
N TYR A 63 -12.42 -2.07 -6.48
CA TYR A 63 -12.23 -1.90 -5.04
C TYR A 63 -11.13 -0.90 -4.76
N SER A 64 -11.44 0.02 -3.87
CA SER A 64 -10.58 1.13 -3.57
C SER A 64 -10.68 1.44 -2.06
N CYS A 65 -9.55 1.46 -1.35
CA CYS A 65 -9.49 1.80 0.08
C CYS A 65 -8.11 2.44 0.34
N LEU A 66 -8.11 3.68 0.82
CA LEU A 66 -6.92 4.37 1.32
C LEU A 66 -7.18 4.78 2.77
N PRO A 67 -6.29 4.46 3.72
CA PRO A 67 -6.47 4.86 5.11
C PRO A 67 -6.53 6.38 5.29
N GLY A 68 -6.93 6.85 6.47
CA GLY A 68 -6.92 8.28 6.76
C GLY A 68 -5.49 8.85 6.72
N THR A 69 -5.32 10.07 6.22
CA THR A 69 -4.00 10.73 6.13
C THR A 69 -3.25 10.74 7.46
N ASP A 70 -3.95 10.99 8.57
CA ASP A 70 -3.35 10.99 9.90
C ASP A 70 -2.91 9.59 10.36
N GLU A 71 -3.68 8.56 10.04
CA GLU A 71 -3.36 7.16 10.36
C GLU A 71 -2.11 6.71 9.59
N MET A 72 -2.06 7.01 8.29
CA MET A 72 -0.90 6.70 7.46
C MET A 72 0.35 7.46 7.92
N ARG A 73 0.22 8.74 8.31
CA ARG A 73 1.32 9.53 8.87
C ARG A 73 1.82 8.93 10.19
N ARG A 74 0.92 8.55 11.10
CA ARG A 74 1.29 7.88 12.36
C ARG A 74 2.02 6.56 12.10
N ALA A 75 1.51 5.73 11.21
CA ALA A 75 2.16 4.48 10.82
C ALA A 75 3.57 4.72 10.26
N ARG A 76 3.75 5.79 9.50
CA ARG A 76 5.06 6.17 8.93
C ARG A 76 6.06 6.54 10.02
N PHE A 77 5.64 7.38 10.98
CA PHE A 77 6.50 7.81 12.09
C PHE A 77 6.98 6.65 12.95
N LEU A 78 6.21 5.58 13.04
CA LEU A 78 6.54 4.40 13.84
C LEU A 78 7.31 3.33 13.06
N LYS A 79 7.37 3.46 11.73
CA LYS A 79 8.08 2.50 10.89
C LYS A 79 9.57 2.53 11.25
N PRO A 80 10.18 1.40 11.63
CA PRO A 80 11.61 1.34 11.87
C PRO A 80 12.38 1.70 10.60
N ARG A 81 13.42 2.51 10.75
CA ARG A 81 14.31 2.86 9.64
C ARG A 81 15.08 1.61 9.21
N ALA A 82 15.18 1.41 7.89
CA ALA A 82 16.00 0.35 7.34
C ALA A 82 17.48 0.51 7.75
N PRO A 83 18.18 -0.57 8.14
CA PRO A 83 19.59 -0.50 8.46
C PRO A 83 20.42 -0.15 7.21
N GLY A 84 21.44 0.69 7.39
CA GLY A 84 22.39 1.08 6.34
C GLY A 84 22.17 2.49 5.78
N PRO A 85 22.86 2.85 4.67
CA PRO A 85 22.75 4.17 4.05
C PRO A 85 21.36 4.38 3.45
N CYS A 86 20.70 5.46 3.87
CA CYS A 86 19.43 5.90 3.31
C CYS A 86 19.58 7.24 2.58
N HIS A 87 18.70 7.46 1.61
CA HIS A 87 18.70 8.61 0.72
C HIS A 87 17.29 9.20 0.64
N THR A 88 17.21 10.38 0.03
CA THR A 88 15.95 11.08 -0.21
C THR A 88 15.63 11.05 -1.70
N ILE A 89 14.40 10.67 -2.04
CA ILE A 89 13.84 10.83 -3.38
C ILE A 89 12.97 12.08 -3.37
N SER A 90 13.14 12.96 -4.35
CA SER A 90 12.25 14.10 -4.55
C SER A 90 11.52 13.96 -5.87
N GLY A 91 10.43 14.70 -6.04
CA GLY A 91 9.70 14.65 -7.28
C GLY A 91 8.52 15.57 -7.32
N THR A 92 7.85 15.52 -8.46
CA THR A 92 6.56 16.16 -8.69
C THR A 92 5.54 15.11 -9.06
N LEU A 93 4.30 15.39 -8.69
CA LEU A 93 3.15 14.67 -9.19
C LEU A 93 2.16 15.65 -9.79
N ASP A 94 1.43 15.19 -10.80
CA ASP A 94 0.36 15.94 -11.43
C ASP A 94 -0.97 15.20 -11.22
N LEU A 95 -1.86 15.80 -10.43
CA LEU A 95 -3.25 15.35 -10.32
C LEU A 95 -4.09 16.00 -11.43
N PRO A 96 -5.00 15.24 -12.07
CA PRO A 96 -5.98 15.83 -12.98
C PRO A 96 -6.92 16.74 -12.18
N GLU A 97 -7.40 17.82 -12.81
CA GLU A 97 -8.27 18.82 -12.15
C GLU A 97 -9.52 18.17 -11.54
N GLU A 98 -10.02 17.12 -12.19
CA GLU A 98 -11.18 16.32 -11.79
C GLU A 98 -11.01 15.64 -10.43
N ALA A 99 -9.77 15.38 -10.01
CA ALA A 99 -9.48 14.77 -8.72
C ALA A 99 -9.76 15.73 -7.54
N GLY A 100 -9.81 17.04 -7.80
CA GLY A 100 -9.95 18.06 -6.77
C GLY A 100 -8.91 17.92 -5.65
N ALA A 101 -9.30 18.26 -4.43
CA ALA A 101 -8.45 18.04 -3.26
C ALA A 101 -8.41 16.55 -2.92
N SER A 102 -7.23 15.94 -3.07
CA SER A 102 -7.02 14.51 -2.85
C SER A 102 -6.05 14.25 -1.70
N ASP A 103 -6.25 13.14 -1.01
CA ASP A 103 -5.23 12.55 -0.15
C ASP A 103 -4.32 11.65 -0.99
N VAL A 104 -3.02 11.90 -0.88
CA VAL A 104 -1.99 11.30 -1.71
C VAL A 104 -1.03 10.50 -0.85
N LEU A 105 -0.75 9.29 -1.29
CA LEU A 105 0.32 8.42 -0.80
C LEU A 105 1.34 8.25 -1.92
N VAL A 106 2.59 8.65 -1.70
CA VAL A 106 3.70 8.31 -2.59
C VAL A 106 4.61 7.32 -1.87
N ALA A 107 4.72 6.11 -2.41
CA ALA A 107 5.33 4.98 -1.74
C ALA A 107 6.42 4.34 -2.60
N VAL A 108 7.50 3.92 -1.94
CA VAL A 108 8.66 3.29 -2.56
C VAL A 108 8.64 1.80 -2.26
N PHE A 109 8.76 0.99 -3.29
CA PHE A 109 8.72 -0.47 -3.22
C PHE A 109 9.98 -1.10 -3.81
N PRO A 110 10.38 -2.29 -3.34
CA PRO A 110 11.50 -3.02 -3.92
C PRO A 110 11.14 -3.72 -5.24
N GLU A 111 9.85 -3.87 -5.53
CA GLU A 111 9.32 -4.62 -6.69
C GLU A 111 8.23 -3.82 -7.42
N ALA A 112 8.08 -4.05 -8.73
CA ALA A 112 7.06 -3.38 -9.55
C ALA A 112 5.62 -3.84 -9.26
N VAL A 113 5.45 -5.05 -8.69
CA VAL A 113 4.14 -5.58 -8.28
C VAL A 113 4.16 -5.79 -6.77
N PRO A 114 3.94 -4.74 -5.96
CA PRO A 114 4.14 -4.81 -4.53
C PRO A 114 3.29 -5.88 -3.86
N GLN A 115 3.93 -6.74 -3.07
CA GLN A 115 3.25 -7.71 -2.21
C GLN A 115 3.34 -7.37 -0.73
N GLY A 116 4.32 -6.55 -0.32
CA GLY A 116 4.55 -6.17 1.06
C GLY A 116 4.42 -4.67 1.30
N SER A 117 4.67 -4.28 2.55
CA SER A 117 4.72 -2.88 2.96
C SER A 117 5.77 -2.09 2.17
N PRO A 118 5.51 -0.82 1.81
CA PRO A 118 6.52 0.02 1.17
C PRO A 118 7.74 0.20 2.07
N VAL A 119 8.90 0.36 1.45
CA VAL A 119 10.18 0.56 2.16
C VAL A 119 10.22 1.93 2.83
N ALA A 120 9.69 2.93 2.14
CA ALA A 120 9.48 4.29 2.63
C ALA A 120 8.29 4.90 1.87
N TYR A 121 7.63 5.88 2.47
CA TYR A 121 6.53 6.58 1.82
C TYR A 121 6.34 7.97 2.43
N GLU A 122 5.68 8.85 1.69
CA GLU A 122 5.21 10.15 2.15
C GLU A 122 3.70 10.26 1.89
N VAL A 123 3.00 11.00 2.75
CA VAL A 123 1.55 11.18 2.67
C VAL A 123 1.26 12.65 2.80
N PHE A 124 0.36 13.18 1.97
CA PHE A 124 -0.04 14.58 2.03
C PHE A 124 -1.36 14.80 1.30
N SER A 125 -1.94 15.98 1.43
CA SER A 125 -3.06 16.38 0.59
C SER A 125 -2.56 17.32 -0.51
N ALA A 126 -3.09 17.17 -1.72
CA ALA A 126 -2.71 17.99 -2.86
C ALA A 126 -3.91 18.25 -3.79
N THR A 127 -3.79 19.30 -4.59
CA THR A 127 -4.69 19.64 -5.69
C THR A 127 -3.81 20.04 -6.87
N GLY A 128 -4.03 19.47 -8.06
CA GLY A 128 -3.19 19.73 -9.24
C GLY A 128 -1.74 19.27 -9.06
N ARG A 129 -0.78 20.11 -9.45
CA ARG A 129 0.66 19.82 -9.33
C ARG A 129 1.16 20.00 -7.90
N ALA A 130 1.88 19.01 -7.39
CA ALA A 130 2.52 19.07 -6.08
C ALA A 130 3.94 18.50 -6.09
N GLU A 131 4.81 19.07 -5.26
CA GLU A 131 6.14 18.52 -4.98
C GLU A 131 6.10 17.59 -3.78
N PHE A 132 6.95 16.57 -3.79
CA PHE A 132 7.10 15.65 -2.68
C PHE A 132 8.55 15.27 -2.43
N SER A 133 8.82 14.79 -1.22
CA SER A 133 10.13 14.28 -0.81
C SER A 133 9.95 13.11 0.14
N ILE A 134 10.54 11.97 -0.19
CA ILE A 134 10.50 10.74 0.60
C ILE A 134 11.89 10.48 1.15
N ALA A 135 12.03 10.52 2.48
CA ALA A 135 13.27 10.21 3.18
C ALA A 135 13.38 8.70 3.48
N ASP A 136 14.53 8.30 4.03
CA ASP A 136 14.79 6.94 4.54
C ASP A 136 14.70 5.83 3.47
N VAL A 137 14.94 6.16 2.20
CA VAL A 137 14.96 5.18 1.11
C VAL A 137 16.30 4.46 1.06
N PRO A 138 16.37 3.12 1.19
CA PRO A 138 17.64 2.40 1.15
C PRO A 138 18.27 2.41 -0.24
N THR A 139 19.55 2.05 -0.30
CA THR A 139 20.29 1.90 -1.56
C THR A 139 19.77 0.69 -2.34
N GLY A 140 19.57 0.82 -3.65
CA GLY A 140 19.12 -0.29 -4.50
C GLY A 140 18.14 0.13 -5.60
N PRO A 141 17.68 -0.84 -6.43
CA PRO A 141 16.59 -0.62 -7.38
C PRO A 141 15.26 -0.51 -6.64
N HIS A 142 14.49 0.54 -6.95
CA HIS A 142 13.19 0.79 -6.33
C HIS A 142 12.17 1.28 -7.34
N VAL A 143 10.90 0.92 -7.15
CA VAL A 143 9.76 1.44 -7.90
C VAL A 143 9.03 2.44 -7.02
N VAL A 144 8.65 3.59 -7.58
CA VAL A 144 7.83 4.58 -6.88
C VAL A 144 6.43 4.50 -7.44
N ILE A 145 5.44 4.39 -6.55
CA ILE A 145 4.02 4.35 -6.89
C ILE A 145 3.33 5.47 -6.10
N ALA A 146 2.56 6.30 -6.80
CA ALA A 146 1.69 7.31 -6.19
C ALA A 146 0.23 6.89 -6.34
N VAL A 147 -0.52 7.00 -5.25
CA VAL A 147 -1.96 6.75 -5.18
C VAL A 147 -2.61 8.02 -4.66
N ALA A 148 -3.69 8.47 -5.29
CA ALA A 148 -4.47 9.58 -4.81
C ALA A 148 -5.97 9.26 -4.78
N VAL A 149 -6.64 9.75 -3.74
CA VAL A 149 -8.06 9.56 -3.52
C VAL A 149 -8.70 10.91 -3.23
N PRO A 150 -9.68 11.36 -4.04
CA PRO A 150 -10.42 12.58 -3.78
C PRO A 150 -11.06 12.56 -2.40
N LYS A 151 -10.91 13.66 -1.65
CA LYS A 151 -11.52 13.78 -0.31
C LYS A 151 -13.05 13.75 -0.35
N SER A 152 -13.63 14.19 -1.47
CA SER A 152 -15.07 14.16 -1.73
C SER A 152 -15.62 12.75 -1.92
N ASP A 153 -14.77 11.77 -2.25
CA ASP A 153 -15.20 10.45 -2.75
C ASP A 153 -14.65 9.30 -1.91
N ARG A 154 -14.55 9.49 -0.59
CA ARG A 154 -14.14 8.43 0.36
C ARG A 154 -15.17 7.31 0.53
N THR A 155 -16.21 7.26 -0.29
CA THR A 155 -17.16 6.15 -0.29
C THR A 155 -16.50 4.92 -0.93
N ARG A 156 -16.90 3.70 -0.54
CA ARG A 156 -16.21 2.41 -0.81
C ARG A 156 -16.00 2.03 -2.30
N SER A 157 -16.28 2.93 -3.24
CA SER A 157 -16.16 2.75 -4.69
C SER A 157 -15.82 4.08 -5.40
N GLY A 158 -15.02 4.92 -4.74
CA GLY A 158 -14.65 6.23 -5.27
C GLY A 158 -13.54 6.19 -6.31
N ARG A 159 -13.50 7.22 -7.16
CA ARG A 159 -12.44 7.42 -8.17
C ARG A 159 -11.08 7.41 -7.49
N MET A 160 -10.11 6.69 -8.06
CA MET A 160 -8.73 6.72 -7.60
C MET A 160 -7.81 7.01 -8.76
N PHE A 161 -6.69 7.65 -8.43
CA PHE A 161 -5.67 7.96 -9.40
C PHE A 161 -4.36 7.28 -9.02
N LEU A 162 -3.69 6.71 -10.02
CA LEU A 162 -2.48 5.92 -9.84
C LEU A 162 -1.40 6.41 -10.80
N SER A 163 -0.16 6.39 -10.35
CA SER A 163 1.01 6.56 -11.20
C SER A 163 2.13 5.68 -10.69
N SER A 164 3.00 5.22 -11.59
CA SER A 164 4.21 4.51 -11.20
C SER A 164 5.38 4.78 -12.13
N THR A 165 6.59 4.64 -11.59
CA THR A 165 7.80 4.68 -12.42
C THR A 165 7.85 3.47 -13.35
N ARG A 166 8.00 3.71 -14.66
CA ARG A 166 8.04 2.64 -15.68
C ARG A 166 9.17 1.61 -15.47
N HIS A 167 10.31 2.05 -14.93
CA HIS A 167 11.46 1.21 -14.63
C HIS A 167 11.96 1.46 -13.21
N PRO A 168 12.56 0.47 -12.54
CA PRO A 168 13.16 0.66 -11.23
C PRO A 168 14.23 1.76 -11.25
N LEU A 169 14.09 2.73 -10.35
CA LEU A 169 15.06 3.79 -10.10
C LEU A 169 16.22 3.23 -9.28
N ARG A 170 17.44 3.57 -9.67
CA ARG A 170 18.63 3.23 -8.88
C ARG A 170 18.90 4.32 -7.85
N ILE A 171 18.73 3.97 -6.58
CA ILE A 171 19.02 4.86 -5.45
C ILE A 171 20.42 4.54 -4.91
N ALA A 172 21.30 5.54 -4.85
CA ALA A 172 22.66 5.40 -4.34
C ALA A 172 23.22 6.75 -3.85
N ARG A 173 24.29 6.69 -3.05
CA ARG A 173 24.95 7.88 -2.50
C ARG A 173 25.43 8.82 -3.60
N GLY A 174 25.12 10.11 -3.46
CA GLY A 174 25.54 11.16 -4.39
C GLY A 174 24.65 11.32 -5.62
N LEU A 175 23.68 10.42 -5.83
CA LEU A 175 22.66 10.57 -6.87
C LEU A 175 21.47 11.37 -6.31
N ARG A 176 21.14 12.48 -6.97
CA ARG A 176 19.87 13.17 -6.73
C ARG A 176 18.82 12.58 -7.65
N THR A 177 17.93 11.78 -7.09
CA THR A 177 16.83 11.17 -7.84
C THR A 177 15.62 12.11 -7.82
N TYR A 178 15.23 12.60 -9.00
CA TYR A 178 14.01 13.38 -9.20
C TYR A 178 13.04 12.61 -10.09
N VAL A 179 11.77 12.52 -9.67
CA VAL A 179 10.75 11.72 -10.36
C VAL A 179 9.56 12.59 -10.70
N HIS A 180 8.98 12.41 -11.89
CA HIS A 180 7.71 12.99 -12.27
C HIS A 180 6.65 11.88 -12.37
N LEU A 181 5.53 12.05 -11.67
CA LEU A 181 4.43 11.08 -11.58
C LEU A 181 3.12 11.73 -12.07
N PRO A 182 2.77 11.59 -13.36
CA PRO A 182 1.44 11.98 -13.83
C PRO A 182 0.43 10.93 -13.33
N LEU A 183 -0.52 11.35 -12.49
CA LEU A 183 -1.55 10.46 -11.97
C LEU A 183 -2.72 10.41 -12.95
N GLU A 184 -3.14 9.19 -13.26
CA GLU A 184 -4.26 8.91 -14.15
C GLU A 184 -5.31 8.10 -13.41
N GLU A 185 -6.57 8.21 -13.82
CA GLU A 185 -7.65 7.44 -13.19
C GLU A 185 -7.45 5.94 -13.45
N VAL A 186 -7.60 5.14 -12.40
CA VAL A 186 -7.37 3.70 -12.43
C VAL A 186 -8.31 3.05 -13.45
N GLN A 187 -7.72 2.34 -14.41
CA GLN A 187 -8.43 1.60 -15.46
C GLN A 187 -8.56 0.11 -15.09
N GLU A 188 -9.46 -0.60 -15.76
CA GLU A 188 -9.65 -2.05 -15.58
C GLU A 188 -8.39 -2.87 -15.88
N THR A 189 -7.55 -2.39 -16.80
CA THR A 189 -6.29 -3.05 -17.19
C THR A 189 -5.13 -2.81 -16.22
N ASP A 190 -5.29 -1.90 -15.25
CA ASP A 190 -4.23 -1.59 -14.31
C ASP A 190 -3.96 -2.76 -13.36
N THR A 191 -2.68 -2.91 -12.99
CA THR A 191 -2.29 -3.95 -12.05
C THR A 191 -2.82 -3.60 -10.65
N PRO A 192 -3.63 -4.46 -10.02
CA PRO A 192 -4.19 -4.16 -8.72
C PRO A 192 -3.11 -4.11 -7.64
N LEU A 193 -3.18 -3.09 -6.78
CA LEU A 193 -2.33 -2.91 -5.63
C LEU A 193 -3.10 -3.31 -4.36
N ALA A 194 -2.52 -4.18 -3.53
CA ALA A 194 -3.04 -4.45 -2.18
C ALA A 194 -1.87 -4.64 -1.22
N VAL A 195 -1.55 -3.58 -0.49
CA VAL A 195 -0.43 -3.52 0.46
C VAL A 195 -0.88 -2.95 1.78
N THR A 196 -0.22 -3.34 2.86
CA THR A 196 -0.47 -2.76 4.18
C THR A 196 0.66 -1.82 4.56
N LEU A 197 0.30 -0.67 5.14
CA LEU A 197 1.26 0.25 5.75
C LEU A 197 1.58 -0.13 7.19
N ALA A 198 0.88 -1.11 7.76
CA ALA A 198 1.20 -1.66 9.06
C ALA A 198 2.57 -2.35 9.04
N ASP A 199 3.29 -2.24 10.16
CA ASP A 199 4.52 -2.99 10.40
C ASP A 199 4.23 -4.04 11.48
N PRO A 200 4.57 -5.32 11.29
CA PRO A 200 4.28 -6.37 12.27
C PRO A 200 5.06 -6.20 13.58
N SER A 201 6.13 -5.39 13.56
CA SER A 201 7.02 -5.16 14.70
C SER A 201 6.55 -4.02 15.60
N VAL A 202 5.60 -3.20 15.13
CA VAL A 202 5.11 -2.03 15.85
C VAL A 202 3.84 -2.40 16.61
N THR A 203 3.86 -2.32 17.94
CA THR A 203 2.65 -2.34 18.77
C THR A 203 2.14 -0.92 18.92
N LEU A 204 0.96 -0.65 18.37
CA LEU A 204 0.29 0.64 18.48
C LEU A 204 -0.76 0.53 19.59
N GLU A 205 -0.52 1.14 20.74
CA GLU A 205 -1.56 1.29 21.77
C GLU A 205 -2.45 2.49 21.42
N GLY A 206 -3.69 2.20 21.02
CA GLY A 206 -4.69 3.21 20.71
C GLY A 206 -6.06 2.57 20.54
N LYS A 207 -7.13 3.27 20.94
CA LYS A 207 -8.49 2.85 20.62
C LYS A 207 -8.72 3.06 19.13
N PHE A 208 -8.43 2.03 18.34
CA PHE A 208 -8.73 2.03 16.92
C PHE A 208 -10.22 1.69 16.75
N SER A 209 -10.96 2.64 16.19
CA SER A 209 -12.35 2.41 15.80
C SER A 209 -12.32 1.41 14.67
N ARG A 210 -13.06 0.30 14.80
CA ARG A 210 -13.32 -0.67 13.72
C ARG A 210 -14.04 0.05 12.58
N SER A 211 -13.30 0.84 11.81
CA SER A 211 -13.80 1.45 10.60
C SER A 211 -14.00 0.33 9.60
N ALA A 212 -15.25 0.22 9.21
CA ALA A 212 -15.79 -0.81 8.36
C ALA A 212 -15.21 -0.70 6.95
N CYS A 213 -13.95 -1.06 6.68
CA CYS A 213 -13.51 -1.28 5.29
C CYS A 213 -13.87 -2.71 4.84
N ILE A 214 -14.12 -3.65 5.76
CA ILE A 214 -14.09 -5.08 5.43
C ILE A 214 -15.14 -5.94 6.15
N ARG A 215 -16.42 -5.60 6.02
CA ARG A 215 -17.51 -6.58 6.23
C ARG A 215 -18.42 -6.56 5.02
N GLN A 216 -18.54 -7.70 4.36
CA GLN A 216 -19.65 -7.99 3.48
C GLN A 216 -20.30 -9.28 3.97
N THR A 217 -21.59 -9.19 4.26
CA THR A 217 -22.49 -10.33 4.34
C THR A 217 -22.48 -10.98 2.97
N VAL A 218 -21.99 -12.22 2.90
CA VAL A 218 -22.19 -13.08 1.73
C VAL A 218 -23.68 -13.43 1.70
N ALA A 219 -24.36 -13.10 0.61
CA ALA A 219 -25.62 -13.71 0.21
C ALA A 219 -25.35 -14.59 -1.01
#